data_AF-Q23QW8-F1
#
_entry.id   AF-Q23QW8-F1
#
_cell.length_a   1.000
_cell.length_b   1.000
_cell.length_c   1.000
_cell.angle_alpha   90.00
_cell.angle_beta   90.00
_cell.angle_gamma   90.00
#
_symmetry.space_group_name_H-M   'P 1'
#
loop_
_entity.id
_entity.type
_entity.pdbx_description
1 polymer ?
#
loop_
_entity_poly.entity_id
_entity_poly.type
_entity_poly.pdbx_seq_one_letter_code
_entity_poly.pdbx_strand_id
1 'polypeptide(L)'
;MAIKQIIVSLALLQVILAAAGTGNVPCTGTAGTACTSACPASFPLPTGCTYSGNFGACIVSECTCSTTKLTDAYCASCKGATYFANTAQTACVQSSYSCLNRGTNAWTVNDCNTCTGSTNQKIVKGSCSTSANVLIASFFGLLLLLL
;
A
#
# COMPACT_ATOMS: atom_id res chain seq x y z
N MET A 1 25.25 -39.82 12.58
CA MET A 1 23.90 -39.21 12.49
C MET A 1 23.84 -37.70 12.82
N ALA A 2 24.93 -37.05 13.23
CA ALA A 2 24.92 -35.61 13.56
C ALA A 2 25.03 -34.66 12.35
N ILE A 3 25.77 -35.06 11.30
CA ILE A 3 25.96 -34.24 10.08
C ILE A 3 24.64 -33.95 9.34
N LYS A 4 23.72 -34.93 9.30
CA LYS A 4 22.42 -34.78 8.61
C LYS A 4 21.50 -33.78 9.32
N GLN A 5 21.61 -33.62 10.64
CA GLN A 5 20.82 -32.64 11.40
C GLN A 5 21.39 -31.21 11.33
N ILE A 6 22.71 -31.07 11.16
CA ILE A 6 23.35 -29.77 10.94
C ILE A 6 22.93 -29.17 9.59
N ILE A 7 22.84 -29.99 8.54
CA ILE A 7 22.42 -29.54 7.19
C ILE A 7 20.94 -29.09 7.18
N VAL A 8 20.06 -29.80 7.90
CA VAL A 8 18.64 -29.42 8.03
C VAL A 8 18.47 -28.12 8.83
N SER A 9 19.30 -27.89 9.84
CA SER A 9 19.28 -26.65 10.65
C SER A 9 19.80 -25.43 9.88
N LEU A 10 20.78 -25.62 8.98
CA LEU A 10 21.33 -24.56 8.13
C LEU A 10 20.39 -24.18 6.96
N ALA A 11 19.55 -25.13 6.50
CA ALA A 11 18.50 -24.88 5.53
C ALA A 11 17.28 -24.12 6.11
N LEU A 12 17.02 -24.26 7.41
CA LEU A 12 16.01 -23.47 8.14
C LEU A 12 16.46 -22.02 8.40
N LEU A 13 17.75 -21.71 8.27
CA LEU A 13 18.28 -20.36 8.45
C LEU A 13 18.10 -19.45 7.23
N GLN A 14 17.53 -19.93 6.12
CA GLN A 14 17.58 -19.22 4.83
C GLN A 14 16.51 -18.14 4.61
N VAL A 15 15.63 -17.80 5.56
CA VAL A 15 14.44 -16.97 5.21
C VAL A 15 14.11 -15.87 6.22
N ILE A 16 15.10 -15.04 6.56
CA ILE A 16 14.84 -13.65 6.96
C ILE A 16 15.82 -12.71 6.26
N LEU A 17 16.15 -13.02 4.99
CA LEU A 17 16.63 -11.99 4.08
C LEU A 17 15.40 -11.18 3.71
N ALA A 18 15.17 -10.21 4.56
CA ALA A 18 14.35 -9.07 4.33
C ALA A 18 14.75 -8.56 2.91
N ALA A 19 13.80 -8.65 1.97
CA ALA A 19 14.09 -8.52 0.55
C ALA A 19 13.96 -7.05 0.16
N ALA A 20 14.98 -6.51 -0.52
CA ALA A 20 14.89 -5.20 -1.11
C ALA A 20 13.77 -5.12 -2.15
N GLY A 21 13.21 -3.93 -2.34
CA GLY A 21 12.23 -3.66 -3.38
C GLY A 21 12.82 -3.88 -4.77
N THR A 22 11.97 -4.26 -5.71
CA THR A 22 12.35 -4.49 -7.11
C THR A 22 11.72 -3.45 -8.04
N GLY A 23 10.65 -2.78 -7.61
CA GLY A 23 9.99 -1.72 -8.36
C GLY A 23 10.70 -0.38 -8.17
N ASN A 24 11.05 0.25 -9.29
CA ASN A 24 11.57 1.61 -9.29
C ASN A 24 10.45 2.60 -8.93
N VAL A 25 10.69 3.45 -7.93
CA VAL A 25 9.80 4.54 -7.55
C VAL A 25 10.11 5.76 -8.41
N PRO A 26 9.11 6.41 -9.04
CA PRO A 26 9.32 7.53 -9.96
C PRO A 26 9.60 8.84 -9.20
N CYS A 27 10.66 8.84 -8.39
CA CYS A 27 11.14 10.04 -7.72
C CYS A 27 11.56 11.09 -8.77
N THR A 28 11.67 12.35 -8.35
CA THR A 28 12.13 13.47 -9.19
C THR A 28 13.49 13.95 -8.71
N GLY A 29 14.42 14.26 -9.62
CA GLY A 29 15.78 14.60 -9.22
C GLY A 29 16.75 14.67 -10.37
N THR A 30 18.01 14.92 -10.05
CA THR A 30 19.12 14.95 -11.01
C THR A 30 19.83 13.61 -11.03
N ALA A 31 20.24 13.16 -12.21
CA ALA A 31 20.99 11.92 -12.39
C ALA A 31 22.22 11.86 -11.45
N GLY A 32 22.43 10.71 -10.80
CA GLY A 32 23.52 10.51 -9.84
C GLY A 32 23.21 10.95 -8.40
N THR A 33 22.06 11.58 -8.15
CA THR A 33 21.63 11.91 -6.78
C THR A 33 21.17 10.64 -6.04
N ALA A 34 21.56 10.49 -4.77
CA ALA A 34 21.09 9.37 -3.95
C ALA A 34 19.57 9.41 -3.78
N CYS A 35 18.92 8.24 -3.80
CA CYS A 35 17.46 8.17 -3.67
C CYS A 35 16.93 8.71 -2.34
N THR A 36 17.76 8.67 -1.29
CA THR A 36 17.43 9.25 0.02
C THR A 36 17.20 10.76 -0.03
N SER A 37 17.81 11.48 -0.99
CA SER A 37 17.61 12.92 -1.19
C SER A 37 16.80 13.27 -2.44
N ALA A 38 16.67 12.37 -3.41
CA ALA A 38 15.85 12.57 -4.61
C ALA A 38 14.36 12.26 -4.39
N CYS A 39 14.01 11.32 -3.51
CA CYS A 39 12.63 10.93 -3.24
C CYS A 39 11.82 11.74 -2.18
N PRO A 40 12.33 12.72 -1.39
CA PRO A 40 11.54 13.30 -0.31
C PRO A 40 10.36 14.19 -0.73
N ALA A 41 9.39 14.28 0.19
CA ALA A 41 8.05 14.91 0.15
C ALA A 41 7.03 14.25 -0.80
N SER A 42 7.35 14.02 -2.07
CA SER A 42 6.37 13.53 -3.05
C SER A 42 6.06 12.04 -2.91
N PHE A 43 6.99 11.24 -2.39
CA PHE A 43 6.84 9.79 -2.22
C PHE A 43 7.27 9.36 -0.81
N PRO A 44 6.47 9.67 0.23
CA PRO A 44 6.81 9.30 1.60
C PRO A 44 6.85 7.78 1.76
N LEU A 45 7.81 7.31 2.54
CA LEU A 45 7.85 5.92 3.00
C LEU A 45 7.33 5.82 4.44
N PRO A 46 6.92 4.63 4.88
CA PRO A 46 6.61 4.39 6.28
C PRO A 46 7.80 4.70 7.18
N THR A 47 7.54 5.05 8.44
CA THR A 47 8.60 5.28 9.43
C THR A 47 9.48 4.05 9.57
N GLY A 48 10.79 4.23 9.54
CA GLY A 48 11.78 3.14 9.62
C GLY A 48 12.17 2.54 8.26
N CYS A 49 11.51 2.95 7.18
CA CYS A 49 11.86 2.55 5.82
C CYS A 49 12.76 3.59 5.15
N THR A 50 13.70 3.13 4.33
CA THR A 50 14.60 3.99 3.55
C THR A 50 14.58 3.60 2.08
N TYR A 51 14.95 4.55 1.21
CA TYR A 51 15.27 4.26 -0.18
C TYR A 51 16.74 3.84 -0.32
N SER A 52 17.01 3.03 -1.34
CA SER A 52 18.35 2.64 -1.80
C SER A 52 18.52 2.98 -3.27
N GLY A 53 19.77 3.07 -3.72
CA GLY A 53 20.14 3.35 -5.10
C GLY A 53 20.31 4.84 -5.41
N ASN A 54 20.39 5.11 -6.71
CA ASN A 54 20.52 6.45 -7.28
C ASN A 54 19.30 6.77 -8.14
N PHE A 55 19.07 8.07 -8.37
CA PHE A 55 18.01 8.57 -9.22
C PHE A 55 17.92 7.79 -10.54
N GLY A 56 16.71 7.30 -10.86
CA GLY A 56 16.44 6.42 -12.00
C GLY A 56 16.32 4.93 -11.63
N ALA A 57 16.78 4.52 -10.44
CA ALA A 57 16.69 3.15 -9.93
C ALA A 57 16.43 3.15 -8.41
N CYS A 58 15.50 3.99 -7.96
CA CYS A 58 15.15 4.12 -6.55
C CYS A 58 14.21 3.00 -6.11
N ILE A 59 14.68 2.22 -5.14
CA ILE A 59 13.93 1.10 -4.56
C ILE A 59 13.86 1.26 -3.03
N VAL A 60 12.88 0.63 -2.40
CA VAL A 60 12.86 0.50 -0.94
C VAL A 60 13.99 -0.45 -0.53
N SER A 61 14.84 -0.02 0.41
CA SER A 61 16.00 -0.80 0.87
C SER A 61 15.58 -2.15 1.44
N GLU A 62 14.46 -2.17 2.16
CA GLU A 62 13.99 -3.33 2.89
C GLU A 62 12.47 -3.42 2.91
N CYS A 63 11.87 -4.44 2.28
CA CYS A 63 10.43 -4.59 2.24
C CYS A 63 9.80 -5.14 3.52
N THR A 64 10.57 -5.48 4.56
CA THR A 64 10.00 -5.77 5.88
C THR A 64 10.11 -4.61 6.87
N CYS A 65 10.54 -3.42 6.43
CA CYS A 65 10.79 -2.26 7.30
C CYS A 65 9.54 -1.75 8.03
N SER A 66 8.33 -2.03 7.52
CA SER A 66 7.08 -1.64 8.17
C SER A 66 5.92 -2.56 7.78
N THR A 67 4.91 -2.62 8.64
CA THR A 67 3.61 -3.27 8.42
C THR A 67 2.44 -2.29 8.57
N THR A 68 2.72 -1.02 8.85
CA THR A 68 1.71 0.03 9.08
C THR A 68 2.10 1.32 8.38
N LYS A 69 1.13 2.21 8.14
CA LYS A 69 1.33 3.46 7.39
C LYS A 69 1.98 3.21 6.02
N LEU A 70 1.64 2.07 5.41
CA LEU A 70 2.11 1.71 4.07
C LEU A 70 1.67 2.77 3.06
N THR A 71 2.55 3.07 2.11
CA THR A 71 2.31 4.06 1.06
C THR A 71 2.35 3.40 -0.31
N ASP A 72 1.79 4.07 -1.31
CA ASP A 72 1.81 3.56 -2.69
C ASP A 72 3.25 3.37 -3.20
N ALA A 73 4.17 4.25 -2.83
CA ALA A 73 5.59 4.12 -3.19
C ALA A 73 6.23 2.86 -2.59
N TYR A 74 5.92 2.56 -1.32
CA TYR A 74 6.35 1.33 -0.69
C TYR A 74 5.76 0.11 -1.40
N CYS A 75 4.46 0.10 -1.68
CA CYS A 75 3.79 -1.02 -2.34
C CYS A 75 4.28 -1.24 -3.78
N ALA A 76 4.46 -0.16 -4.55
CA ALA A 76 5.00 -0.19 -5.89
C ALA A 76 6.41 -0.80 -5.91
N SER A 77 7.26 -0.43 -4.96
CA SER A 77 8.63 -0.94 -4.90
C SER A 77 8.70 -2.38 -4.41
N CYS A 78 7.93 -2.73 -3.37
CA CYS A 78 8.06 -4.01 -2.68
C CYS A 78 7.18 -5.14 -3.25
N LYS A 79 6.08 -4.81 -3.91
CA LYS A 79 5.15 -5.79 -4.51
C LYS A 79 5.03 -5.65 -6.02
N GLY A 80 5.41 -4.51 -6.57
CA GLY A 80 5.40 -4.21 -8.00
C GLY A 80 4.50 -3.03 -8.33
N ALA A 81 4.74 -2.39 -9.47
CA ALA A 81 4.16 -1.09 -9.84
C ALA A 81 2.61 -1.03 -9.90
N THR A 82 1.93 -2.18 -9.93
CA THR A 82 0.46 -2.27 -9.93
C THR A 82 -0.16 -2.40 -8.54
N TYR A 83 0.66 -2.38 -7.49
CA TYR A 83 0.20 -2.45 -6.10
C TYR A 83 0.16 -1.07 -5.46
N PHE A 84 -0.93 -0.82 -4.74
CA PHE A 84 -1.20 0.40 -4.00
C PHE A 84 -1.43 0.08 -2.52
N ALA A 85 -1.21 1.04 -1.63
CA ALA A 85 -1.58 0.85 -0.23
C ALA A 85 -3.09 0.86 -0.08
N ASN A 86 -3.65 -0.04 0.73
CA ASN A 86 -5.06 -0.03 1.08
C ASN A 86 -5.42 1.19 1.95
N THR A 87 -6.72 1.47 2.15
CA THR A 87 -7.15 2.65 2.93
C THR A 87 -6.74 2.58 4.40
N ALA A 88 -6.58 1.37 4.95
CA ALA A 88 -6.06 1.15 6.30
C ALA A 88 -4.53 1.31 6.41
N GLN A 89 -3.81 1.41 5.29
CA GLN A 89 -2.35 1.50 5.20
C GLN A 89 -1.63 0.35 5.91
N THR A 90 -2.18 -0.85 5.82
CA THR A 90 -1.65 -2.09 6.43
C THR A 90 -1.38 -3.20 5.42
N ALA A 91 -1.84 -3.05 4.18
CA ALA A 91 -1.61 -4.02 3.11
C ALA A 91 -1.43 -3.33 1.76
N CYS A 92 -0.71 -4.01 0.86
CA CYS A 92 -0.60 -3.64 -0.55
C CYS A 92 -1.60 -4.46 -1.38
N VAL A 93 -2.41 -3.78 -2.17
CA VAL A 93 -3.53 -4.37 -2.93
C VAL A 93 -3.49 -3.92 -4.39
N GLN A 94 -4.04 -4.73 -5.28
CA GLN A 94 -4.18 -4.40 -6.71
C GLN A 94 -5.57 -3.83 -7.00
N SER A 95 -5.71 -2.53 -6.87
CA SER A 95 -6.85 -1.76 -7.40
C SER A 95 -6.51 -1.17 -8.77
N SER A 96 -7.51 -0.69 -9.52
CA SER A 96 -7.27 -0.03 -10.82
C SER A 96 -6.49 1.29 -10.68
N TYR A 97 -6.63 1.96 -9.53
CA TYR A 97 -5.90 3.19 -9.18
C TYR A 97 -5.64 3.21 -7.67
N SER A 98 -4.73 4.07 -7.22
CA SER A 98 -4.42 4.27 -5.80
C SER A 98 -5.66 4.39 -4.92
N CYS A 99 -5.61 3.78 -3.74
CA CYS A 99 -6.65 3.90 -2.73
C CYS A 99 -6.51 5.18 -1.88
N LEU A 100 -5.33 5.80 -1.88
CA LEU A 100 -4.99 6.98 -1.07
C LEU A 100 -4.95 8.27 -1.91
N ASN A 101 -4.34 8.19 -3.09
CA ASN A 101 -4.06 9.31 -3.99
C ASN A 101 -4.74 9.12 -5.34
N ARG A 102 -6.06 8.89 -5.32
CA ARG A 102 -6.82 8.53 -6.55
C ARG A 102 -7.01 9.70 -7.53
N GLY A 103 -6.95 10.95 -7.06
CA GLY A 103 -7.19 12.13 -7.89
C GLY A 103 -8.61 12.17 -8.46
N THR A 104 -8.74 12.41 -9.76
CA THR A 104 -10.03 12.47 -10.49
C THR A 104 -10.52 11.10 -10.98
N ASN A 105 -9.78 10.02 -10.75
CA ASN A 105 -10.18 8.69 -11.22
C ASN A 105 -11.43 8.21 -10.47
N ALA A 106 -12.43 7.75 -11.22
CA ALA A 106 -13.68 7.26 -10.62
C ALA A 106 -13.46 5.99 -9.81
N TRP A 107 -14.17 5.85 -8.69
CA TRP A 107 -14.21 4.61 -7.92
C TRP A 107 -15.11 3.57 -8.60
N THR A 108 -14.62 2.32 -8.68
CA THR A 108 -15.45 1.16 -9.01
C THR A 108 -15.81 0.40 -7.74
N VAL A 109 -16.90 -0.38 -7.77
CA VAL A 109 -17.26 -1.25 -6.63
C VAL A 109 -16.13 -2.24 -6.31
N ASN A 110 -15.49 -2.79 -7.35
CA ASN A 110 -14.34 -3.67 -7.18
C ASN A 110 -13.18 -2.97 -6.48
N ASP A 111 -12.82 -1.76 -6.91
CA ASP A 111 -11.79 -0.97 -6.24
C ASP A 111 -12.12 -0.72 -4.77
N CYS A 112 -13.38 -0.38 -4.47
CA CYS A 112 -13.79 -0.16 -3.09
C CYS A 112 -13.65 -1.43 -2.25
N ASN A 113 -14.07 -2.58 -2.77
CA ASN A 113 -13.93 -3.84 -2.05
C ASN A 113 -12.45 -4.16 -1.78
N THR A 114 -11.60 -4.02 -2.81
CA THR A 114 -10.16 -4.25 -2.72
C THR A 114 -9.45 -3.29 -1.77
N CYS A 115 -9.71 -1.98 -1.90
CA CYS A 115 -9.05 -0.93 -1.13
C CYS A 115 -9.46 -0.92 0.35
N THR A 116 -10.67 -1.38 0.67
CA THR A 116 -11.17 -1.39 2.06
C THR A 116 -11.09 -2.76 2.73
N GLY A 117 -10.90 -3.84 1.96
CA GLY A 117 -10.95 -5.21 2.47
C GLY A 117 -12.35 -5.68 2.88
N SER A 118 -13.42 -5.02 2.41
CA SER A 118 -14.80 -5.36 2.72
C SER A 118 -15.55 -5.79 1.47
N THR A 119 -16.39 -6.81 1.56
CA THR A 119 -17.06 -7.43 0.40
C THR A 119 -18.44 -6.85 0.05
N ASN A 120 -18.85 -5.76 0.70
CA ASN A 120 -20.18 -5.15 0.52
C ASN A 120 -20.11 -3.63 0.38
N GLN A 121 -19.15 -3.15 -0.40
CA GLN A 121 -19.05 -1.73 -0.71
C GLN A 121 -19.97 -1.35 -1.86
N LYS A 122 -20.44 -0.11 -1.83
CA LYS A 122 -21.14 0.56 -2.92
C LYS A 122 -20.54 1.94 -3.14
N ILE A 123 -20.81 2.51 -4.31
CA ILE A 123 -20.43 3.88 -4.63
C ILE A 123 -21.57 4.82 -4.27
N VAL A 124 -21.33 5.75 -3.34
CA VAL A 124 -22.26 6.81 -2.96
C VAL A 124 -21.57 8.15 -3.15
N LYS A 125 -22.12 9.02 -4.02
CA LYS A 125 -21.54 10.33 -4.36
C LYS A 125 -20.04 10.23 -4.75
N GLY A 126 -19.69 9.19 -5.52
CA GLY A 126 -18.31 8.98 -5.98
C GLY A 126 -17.34 8.45 -4.93
N SER A 127 -17.81 8.07 -3.74
CA SER A 127 -16.98 7.50 -2.65
C SER A 127 -17.44 6.10 -2.24
N CYS A 128 -16.53 5.30 -1.70
CA CYS A 128 -16.84 3.99 -1.15
C CYS A 128 -17.68 4.13 0.13
N SER A 129 -18.79 3.39 0.20
CA SER A 129 -19.67 3.37 1.36
C SER A 129 -20.15 1.95 1.64
N THR A 130 -20.16 1.54 2.90
CA THR A 130 -20.67 0.23 3.29
C THR A 130 -22.19 0.17 3.17
N SER A 131 -22.73 -1.00 2.87
CA SER A 131 -24.18 -1.24 2.84
C SER A 131 -24.89 -0.84 4.15
N ALA A 132 -24.22 -0.95 5.30
CA ALA A 132 -24.77 -0.59 6.62
C ALA A 132 -25.00 0.92 6.83
N ASN A 133 -24.17 1.80 6.26
CA ASN A 133 -24.20 3.23 6.53
C ASN A 133 -25.34 3.99 5.82
N VAL A 134 -26.04 3.36 4.87
CA VAL A 134 -27.18 4.02 4.19
C VAL A 134 -28.47 3.96 4.99
N LEU A 135 -28.62 2.98 5.88
CA LEU A 135 -29.85 2.87 6.69
C LEU A 135 -29.94 4.02 7.70
N ILE A 136 -28.84 4.49 8.28
CA ILE A 136 -28.86 5.49 9.35
C ILE A 136 -29.20 6.90 8.83
N ALA A 137 -28.77 7.24 7.62
CA ALA A 137 -29.05 8.55 7.01
C ALA A 137 -30.50 8.69 6.55
N SER A 138 -31.16 7.58 6.20
CA SER A 138 -32.56 7.59 5.76
C SER A 138 -33.56 7.62 6.92
N PHE A 139 -33.21 7.06 8.09
CA PHE A 139 -34.09 7.08 9.26
C PHE A 139 -34.15 8.45 9.96
N PHE A 140 -33.05 9.20 10.03
CA PHE A 140 -33.05 10.56 10.62
C PHE A 140 -33.86 11.57 9.79
N GLY A 141 -33.91 11.41 8.47
CA GLY A 141 -34.74 12.25 7.60
C GLY A 141 -36.24 12.00 7.78
N LEU A 142 -36.65 10.76 8.07
CA LEU A 142 -38.05 10.41 8.27
C LEU A 142 -38.58 10.86 9.64
N LEU A 143 -37.73 10.87 10.68
CA LEU A 143 -38.10 11.31 12.03
C LEU A 143 -38.31 12.83 12.12
N LEU A 144 -37.61 13.63 11.31
CA LEU A 144 -37.76 15.09 11.25
C LEU A 144 -38.97 15.58 10.44
N LEU A 145 -39.60 14.71 9.65
CA LEU A 145 -40.84 14.97 8.91
C LEU A 145 -42.10 14.57 9.68
N LEU A 146 -41.94 13.91 10.84
CA LEU A 146 -43.00 13.40 11.70
C LEU A 146 -43.01 14.09 13.09
N LEU A 147 -42.21 15.15 13.27
CA LEU A 147 -42.18 16.04 14.44
C LEU A 147 -42.54 17.46 14.04
#